data_AF-A0A1N6F4L7-F1
#
_entry.id   AF-A0A1N6F4L7-F1
#
_cell.length_a   1.000
_cell.length_b   1.000
_cell.length_c   1.000
_cell.angle_alpha   90.00
_cell.angle_beta   90.00
_cell.angle_gamma   90.00
#
_symmetry.space_group_name_H-M   'P 1'
#
loop_
_entity.id
_entity.type
_entity.pdbx_description
1 polymer ?
#
loop_
_entity_poly.entity_id
_entity_poly.type
_entity_poly.pdbx_seq_one_letter_code
_entity_poly.pdbx_strand_id
1 'polypeptide(L)'
;MNKRIAFFSLVCILLSSFIACGDDASNNSVVTETPIDLSSVPQATPCKTDSTDTCEYGTLTDDRDGQTYKTVKIGDQWWMAENLNLETSNSFCWGNNPEKCEQYGRLYPWSAVMDSAAVWSANGVNCGYGHDCNPVYPVSGLCPAGWHLPTFNEWRTLFGAVGGTQNATYLYDTDNAGKKLRSSGNWLYFAGTDSYGFNVVPAGYKGDQGAYYNEGREACFWTSSEERWYHAFSVNLREFEDGVGTGLWSKVYGSSVRCVKD
;
A
#
# COMPACT_ATOMS: atom_id res chain seq x y z
N MET A 1 -16.86 -20.38 -80.60
CA MET A 1 -17.59 -19.25 -79.97
C MET A 1 -17.67 -19.52 -78.48
N ASN A 2 -16.88 -18.80 -77.66
CA ASN A 2 -16.96 -18.70 -76.19
C ASN A 2 -16.76 -20.01 -75.38
N LYS A 3 -16.11 -20.08 -74.21
CA LYS A 3 -15.41 -19.14 -73.32
C LYS A 3 -14.50 -20.00 -72.44
N ARG A 4 -13.29 -19.53 -72.12
CA ARG A 4 -12.40 -20.14 -71.13
C ARG A 4 -12.96 -19.90 -69.72
N ILE A 5 -13.02 -20.95 -68.89
CA ILE A 5 -13.31 -20.84 -67.45
C ILE A 5 -12.04 -21.25 -66.71
N ALA A 6 -11.41 -20.29 -66.04
CA ALA A 6 -10.24 -20.48 -65.20
C ALA A 6 -10.69 -20.72 -63.76
N PHE A 7 -10.13 -21.74 -63.12
CA PHE A 7 -10.18 -21.99 -61.68
C PHE A 7 -9.24 -21.01 -60.97
N PHE A 8 -9.73 -20.25 -59.98
CA PHE A 8 -8.86 -19.60 -58.99
C PHE A 8 -9.54 -19.50 -57.61
N SER A 9 -8.88 -20.15 -56.66
CA SER A 9 -8.79 -19.99 -55.20
C SER A 9 -9.88 -19.22 -54.44
N LEU A 10 -10.49 -19.92 -53.47
CA LEU A 10 -11.31 -19.38 -52.40
C LEU A 10 -10.39 -18.89 -51.25
N VAL A 11 -10.32 -17.58 -51.04
CA VAL A 11 -9.78 -16.98 -49.80
C VAL A 11 -10.84 -16.02 -49.27
N CYS A 12 -11.54 -16.42 -48.22
CA CYS A 12 -12.48 -15.57 -47.50
C CYS A 12 -11.71 -14.61 -46.59
N ILE A 13 -11.72 -13.32 -46.93
CA ILE A 13 -11.34 -12.24 -46.02
C ILE A 13 -12.62 -11.72 -45.38
N LEU A 14 -12.82 -12.02 -44.09
CA LEU A 14 -13.85 -11.37 -43.28
C LEU A 14 -13.22 -10.10 -42.67
N LEU A 15 -13.50 -8.95 -43.29
CA LEU A 15 -13.36 -7.65 -42.64
C LEU A 15 -14.52 -7.48 -41.65
N SER A 16 -14.27 -7.61 -40.35
CA SER A 16 -15.19 -7.14 -39.32
C SER A 16 -14.86 -5.68 -39.01
N SER A 17 -15.72 -4.79 -39.50
CA SER A 17 -15.81 -3.39 -39.11
C SER A 17 -16.12 -3.28 -37.62
N PHE A 18 -15.22 -2.66 -36.85
CA PHE A 18 -15.51 -2.21 -35.49
C PHE A 18 -16.50 -1.03 -35.58
N ILE A 19 -17.73 -1.25 -35.17
CA ILE A 19 -18.67 -0.19 -34.84
C ILE A 19 -18.27 0.31 -33.44
N ALA A 20 -17.71 1.50 -33.40
CA ALA A 20 -17.58 2.27 -32.17
C ALA A 20 -18.99 2.64 -31.68
N CYS A 21 -19.35 2.17 -30.49
CA CYS A 21 -20.42 2.74 -29.67
C CYS A 21 -19.65 3.46 -28.56
N GLY A 22 -19.60 4.78 -28.51
CA GLY A 22 -20.74 5.64 -28.24
C GLY A 22 -20.45 6.25 -26.86
N ASP A 23 -19.94 7.48 -26.87
CA ASP A 23 -19.49 8.19 -25.67
C ASP A 23 -20.67 8.46 -24.73
N ASP A 24 -20.77 7.69 -23.65
CA ASP A 24 -21.42 8.18 -22.44
C ASP A 24 -20.35 8.86 -21.59
N ALA A 25 -20.26 10.18 -21.76
CA ALA A 25 -19.55 11.07 -20.85
C ALA A 25 -20.24 11.04 -19.48
N SER A 26 -19.98 9.99 -18.69
CA SER A 26 -20.08 10.11 -17.25
C SER A 26 -18.91 10.98 -16.81
N ASN A 27 -19.23 12.18 -16.34
CA ASN A 27 -18.31 13.09 -15.71
C ASN A 27 -17.85 12.47 -14.39
N ASN A 28 -16.95 11.48 -14.47
CA ASN A 28 -16.33 10.87 -13.32
C ASN A 28 -15.21 11.83 -12.91
N SER A 29 -15.53 12.75 -12.01
CA SER A 29 -14.52 13.48 -11.26
C SER A 29 -13.82 12.49 -10.36
N VAL A 30 -12.93 11.68 -10.93
CA VAL A 30 -11.90 10.99 -10.18
C VAL A 30 -11.18 12.10 -9.43
N VAL A 31 -11.30 12.11 -8.11
CA VAL A 31 -10.44 12.93 -7.27
C VAL A 31 -9.06 12.30 -7.38
N THR A 32 -8.38 12.58 -8.49
CA THR A 32 -6.98 12.22 -8.66
C THR A 32 -6.22 13.03 -7.64
N GLU A 33 -5.49 12.36 -6.76
CA GLU A 33 -4.58 13.02 -5.83
C GLU A 33 -3.75 14.06 -6.59
N THR A 34 -3.61 15.24 -6.00
CA THR A 34 -2.82 16.31 -6.61
C THR A 34 -1.44 15.78 -6.96
N PRO A 35 -0.98 15.91 -8.21
CA PRO A 35 0.35 15.46 -8.59
C PRO A 35 1.38 16.14 -7.70
N ILE A 36 2.14 15.35 -6.93
CA ILE A 36 3.26 15.87 -6.15
C ILE A 36 4.45 16.10 -7.10
N ASP A 37 5.09 17.26 -6.98
CA ASP A 37 6.41 17.47 -7.61
C ASP A 37 7.48 16.74 -6.80
N LEU A 38 7.65 15.48 -7.14
CA LEU A 38 8.58 14.57 -6.49
C LEU A 38 10.05 15.00 -6.67
N SER A 39 10.35 15.84 -7.65
CA SER A 39 11.71 16.40 -7.79
C SER A 39 12.09 17.38 -6.68
N SER A 40 11.10 17.83 -5.88
CA SER A 40 11.28 18.80 -4.81
C SER A 40 11.34 18.19 -3.40
N VAL A 41 11.13 16.87 -3.25
CA VAL A 41 11.13 16.21 -1.93
C VAL A 41 12.54 16.25 -1.31
N PRO A 42 12.74 16.92 -0.16
CA PRO A 42 14.04 16.95 0.50
C PRO A 42 14.45 15.56 0.98
N GLN A 43 15.71 15.18 0.73
CA GLN A 43 16.25 13.94 1.27
C GLN A 43 16.52 14.06 2.77
N ALA A 44 15.96 13.14 3.55
CA ALA A 44 16.27 12.97 4.95
C ALA A 44 17.67 12.36 5.12
N THR A 45 18.36 12.73 6.19
CA THR A 45 19.63 12.09 6.55
C THR A 45 19.35 10.85 7.41
N PRO A 46 19.99 9.70 7.13
CA PRO A 46 19.92 8.54 8.02
C PRO A 46 20.27 8.92 9.46
N CYS A 47 19.44 8.49 10.41
CA CYS A 47 19.57 8.82 11.82
C CYS A 47 19.88 7.59 12.69
N LYS A 48 19.95 6.40 12.09
CA LYS A 48 20.18 5.15 12.82
C LYS A 48 21.21 4.25 12.14
N THR A 49 22.02 3.62 12.97
CA THR A 49 23.04 2.62 12.65
C THR A 49 23.02 1.53 13.72
N ASP A 50 23.87 0.51 13.59
CA ASP A 50 23.99 -0.56 14.61
C ASP A 50 24.49 -0.06 15.96
N SER A 51 25.22 1.07 16.01
CA SER A 51 25.85 1.58 17.23
C SER A 51 25.27 2.90 17.74
N THR A 52 24.49 3.60 16.93
CA THR A 52 23.94 4.93 17.26
C THR A 52 22.53 5.08 16.71
N ASP A 53 21.64 5.67 17.51
CA ASP A 53 20.28 6.01 17.13
C ASP A 53 20.00 7.45 17.58
N THR A 54 19.93 8.36 16.60
CA THR A 54 19.63 9.78 16.77
C THR A 54 18.33 10.17 16.06
N CYS A 55 17.47 9.21 15.75
CA CYS A 55 16.17 9.48 15.14
C CYS A 55 15.24 10.21 16.10
N GLU A 56 14.40 11.08 15.56
CA GLU A 56 13.38 11.78 16.35
C GLU A 56 12.15 10.88 16.49
N TYR A 57 11.97 10.31 17.68
CA TYR A 57 10.86 9.43 18.01
C TYR A 57 9.76 10.13 18.82
N GLY A 58 8.56 9.58 18.71
CA GLY A 58 7.41 9.91 19.54
C GLY A 58 6.59 8.67 19.87
N THR A 59 5.39 8.90 20.41
CA THR A 59 4.43 7.84 20.70
C THR A 59 3.03 8.24 20.26
N LEU A 60 2.26 7.25 19.87
CA LEU A 60 0.84 7.34 19.55
C LEU A 60 0.07 6.33 20.39
N THR A 61 -0.82 6.79 21.25
CA THR A 61 -1.73 5.92 22.01
C THR A 61 -3.07 5.85 21.29
N ASP A 62 -3.56 4.63 21.06
CA ASP A 62 -4.90 4.38 20.53
C ASP A 62 -5.88 4.21 21.69
N ASP A 63 -6.77 5.17 21.88
CA ASP A 63 -7.73 5.16 22.99
C ASP A 63 -8.76 4.01 22.89
N ARG A 64 -8.88 3.36 21.73
CA ARG A 64 -9.85 2.28 21.51
C ARG A 64 -9.45 0.99 22.20
N ASP A 65 -8.15 0.70 22.29
CA ASP A 65 -7.60 -0.51 22.91
C ASP A 65 -6.48 -0.24 23.94
N GLY A 66 -6.08 1.03 24.11
CA GLY A 66 -5.02 1.46 25.02
C GLY A 66 -3.60 1.14 24.52
N GLN A 67 -3.46 0.58 23.31
CA GLN A 67 -2.15 0.24 22.75
C GLN A 67 -1.38 1.53 22.44
N THR A 68 -0.14 1.59 22.90
CA THR A 68 0.79 2.67 22.53
C THR A 68 1.79 2.16 21.51
N TYR A 69 1.95 2.92 20.43
CA TYR A 69 2.83 2.64 19.30
C TYR A 69 3.95 3.68 19.26
N LYS A 70 5.14 3.25 18.86
CA LYS A 70 6.25 4.14 18.53
C LYS A 70 5.99 4.85 17.21
N THR A 71 6.42 6.10 17.15
CA THR A 71 6.40 6.91 15.92
C THR A 71 7.77 7.48 15.66
N VAL A 72 8.06 7.81 14.40
CA VAL A 72 9.33 8.38 13.98
C VAL A 72 9.09 9.50 12.97
N LYS A 73 9.88 10.56 13.04
CA LYS A 73 9.86 11.63 12.04
C LYS A 73 10.86 11.32 10.91
N ILE A 74 10.39 11.33 9.67
CA ILE A 74 11.22 11.12 8.47
C ILE A 74 10.89 12.22 7.46
N GLY A 75 11.88 13.06 7.16
CA GLY A 75 11.62 14.32 6.46
C GLY A 75 10.68 15.19 7.29
N ASP A 76 9.58 15.63 6.67
CA ASP A 76 8.57 16.45 7.31
C ASP A 76 7.42 15.64 7.92
N GLN A 77 7.35 14.33 7.66
CA GLN A 77 6.21 13.49 8.06
C GLN A 77 6.51 12.68 9.33
N TRP A 78 5.51 12.58 10.19
CA TRP A 78 5.49 11.64 11.30
C TRP A 78 4.82 10.33 10.86
N TRP A 79 5.50 9.22 11.12
CA TRP A 79 5.01 7.89 10.77
C TRP A 79 4.94 6.98 11.98
N MET A 80 3.98 6.05 12.00
CA MET A 80 4.07 4.90 12.88
C MET A 80 5.29 4.04 12.51
N ALA A 81 6.10 3.69 13.52
CA ALA A 81 7.24 2.78 13.41
C ALA A 81 6.86 1.31 13.74
N GLU A 82 5.61 1.11 14.16
CA GLU A 82 5.01 -0.19 14.47
C GLU A 82 3.70 -0.33 13.68
N ASN A 83 3.33 -1.56 13.33
CA ASN A 83 2.09 -1.80 12.59
C ASN A 83 0.89 -1.71 13.54
N LEU A 84 -0.24 -1.19 13.05
CA LEU A 84 -1.48 -1.12 13.82
C LEU A 84 -1.93 -2.53 14.26
N ASN A 85 -2.30 -2.68 15.54
CA ASN A 85 -2.72 -3.95 16.13
C ASN A 85 -4.14 -3.93 16.71
N LEU A 86 -4.97 -2.96 16.30
CA LEU A 86 -6.36 -2.83 16.71
C LEU A 86 -7.21 -4.03 16.29
N GLU A 87 -7.82 -4.71 17.26
CA GLU A 87 -8.76 -5.78 16.97
C GLU A 87 -10.08 -5.23 16.42
N THR A 88 -10.44 -5.69 15.22
CA THR A 88 -11.75 -5.46 14.62
C THR A 88 -12.39 -6.79 14.22
N SER A 89 -13.69 -6.75 13.92
CA SER A 89 -14.44 -7.92 13.42
C SER A 89 -13.84 -8.53 12.14
N ASN A 90 -13.06 -7.76 11.38
CA ASN A 90 -12.43 -8.18 10.14
C ASN A 90 -10.93 -7.85 10.16
N SER A 91 -10.24 -8.31 11.21
CA SER A 91 -8.80 -8.21 11.39
C SER A 91 -8.22 -9.59 11.66
N PHE A 92 -6.96 -9.82 11.29
CA PHE A 92 -6.36 -11.15 11.34
C PHE A 92 -4.95 -11.10 11.90
N CYS A 93 -4.63 -12.00 12.82
CA CYS A 93 -3.26 -12.39 13.07
C CYS A 93 -2.80 -13.34 11.97
N TRP A 94 -1.54 -13.25 11.57
CA TRP A 94 -0.99 -14.18 10.58
C TRP A 94 -1.17 -15.63 11.06
N GLY A 95 -1.70 -16.50 10.20
CA GLY A 95 -1.94 -17.90 10.53
C GLY A 95 -2.97 -18.13 11.64
N ASN A 96 -3.77 -17.11 11.99
CA ASN A 96 -4.65 -17.10 13.17
C ASN A 96 -3.90 -17.33 14.50
N ASN A 97 -2.61 -17.00 14.57
CA ASN A 97 -1.81 -17.11 15.79
C ASN A 97 -1.71 -15.74 16.50
N PRO A 98 -2.27 -15.57 17.72
CA PRO A 98 -2.18 -14.32 18.48
C PRO A 98 -0.75 -13.80 18.68
N GLU A 99 0.24 -14.68 18.84
CA GLU A 99 1.65 -14.28 18.98
C GLU A 99 2.15 -13.52 17.74
N LYS A 100 1.58 -13.79 16.57
CA LYS A 100 1.91 -13.07 15.33
C LYS A 100 1.30 -11.68 15.28
N CYS A 101 0.17 -11.45 15.94
CA CYS A 101 -0.33 -10.09 16.15
C CYS A 101 0.60 -9.28 17.08
N GLU A 102 1.08 -9.89 18.16
CA GLU A 102 2.05 -9.24 19.05
C GLU A 102 3.37 -8.94 18.32
N GLN A 103 3.83 -9.85 17.47
CA GLN A 103 5.09 -9.72 16.75
C GLN A 103 5.01 -8.70 15.59
N TYR A 104 3.91 -8.69 14.84
CA TYR A 104 3.84 -8.00 13.55
C TYR A 104 2.67 -7.02 13.40
N GLY A 105 1.78 -6.92 14.38
CA GLY A 105 0.48 -6.28 14.23
C GLY A 105 -0.50 -7.14 13.43
N ARG A 106 -1.66 -6.55 13.11
CA ARG A 106 -2.74 -7.23 12.40
C ARG A 106 -2.71 -6.97 10.91
N LEU A 107 -3.34 -7.89 10.18
CA LEU A 107 -3.66 -7.80 8.77
C LEU A 107 -5.14 -7.44 8.61
N TYR A 108 -5.43 -6.51 7.71
CA TYR A 108 -6.77 -5.98 7.49
C TYR A 108 -7.10 -5.96 5.99
N PRO A 109 -8.32 -6.33 5.59
CA PRO A 109 -8.81 -6.04 4.26
C PRO A 109 -9.05 -4.55 4.08
N TRP A 110 -8.99 -4.07 2.84
CA TRP A 110 -8.99 -2.64 2.55
C TRP A 110 -10.26 -1.94 3.06
N SER A 111 -11.42 -2.60 3.01
CA SER A 111 -12.67 -2.06 3.56
C SER A 111 -12.62 -1.85 5.08
N ALA A 112 -11.91 -2.71 5.81
CA ALA A 112 -11.71 -2.53 7.25
C ALA A 112 -10.78 -1.34 7.50
N VAL A 113 -9.66 -1.26 6.75
CA VAL A 113 -8.70 -0.16 6.85
C VAL A 113 -9.36 1.19 6.63
N MET A 114 -10.15 1.33 5.56
CA MET A 114 -10.90 2.55 5.23
C MET A 114 -12.04 2.88 6.21
N ASP A 115 -12.30 2.01 7.20
CA ASP A 115 -13.45 2.08 8.10
C ASP A 115 -14.78 2.24 7.35
N SER A 116 -15.03 1.32 6.43
CA SER A 116 -16.13 1.46 5.47
C SER A 116 -17.52 1.34 6.10
N ALA A 117 -17.58 0.81 7.32
CA ALA A 117 -18.78 0.77 8.16
C ALA A 117 -18.98 2.06 8.98
N ALA A 118 -18.06 3.04 8.86
CA ALA A 118 -18.05 4.31 9.55
C ALA A 118 -18.19 4.18 11.08
N VAL A 119 -17.44 3.24 11.66
CA VAL A 119 -17.47 3.02 13.11
C VAL A 119 -16.75 4.15 13.85
N TRP A 120 -15.71 4.70 13.24
CA TRP A 120 -14.81 5.71 13.81
C TRP A 120 -14.74 6.99 12.96
N SER A 121 -14.89 6.87 11.64
CA SER A 121 -14.83 7.99 10.69
C SER A 121 -15.74 7.76 9.48
N ALA A 122 -16.40 8.80 8.99
CA ALA A 122 -17.24 8.71 7.79
C ALA A 122 -16.45 8.86 6.48
N ASN A 123 -15.15 9.14 6.55
CA ASN A 123 -14.35 9.55 5.38
C ASN A 123 -14.13 8.45 4.34
N GLY A 124 -14.20 7.17 4.74
CA GLY A 124 -14.08 6.02 3.86
C GLY A 124 -15.36 5.18 3.77
N VAL A 125 -16.51 5.76 4.12
CA VAL A 125 -17.80 5.04 4.10
C VAL A 125 -18.10 4.50 2.70
N ASN A 126 -18.61 3.27 2.62
CA ASN A 126 -18.90 2.56 1.37
C ASN A 126 -17.66 2.35 0.46
N CYS A 127 -16.46 2.35 1.02
CA CYS A 127 -15.28 1.91 0.27
C CYS A 127 -15.11 0.40 0.40
N GLY A 128 -14.59 -0.25 -0.64
CA GLY A 128 -14.41 -1.69 -0.57
C GLY A 128 -14.39 -2.37 -1.91
N TYR A 129 -14.46 -3.69 -1.84
CA TYR A 129 -14.45 -4.55 -3.00
C TYR A 129 -15.80 -4.50 -3.73
N GLY A 130 -15.74 -4.37 -5.06
CA GLY A 130 -16.90 -4.46 -5.96
C GLY A 130 -17.56 -3.13 -6.33
N HIS A 131 -17.04 -1.99 -5.85
CA HIS A 131 -17.52 -0.65 -6.21
C HIS A 131 -16.41 0.39 -6.05
N ASP A 132 -16.47 1.45 -6.86
CA ASP A 132 -15.56 2.59 -6.74
C ASP A 132 -15.87 3.38 -5.45
N CYS A 133 -14.82 3.82 -4.78
CA CYS A 133 -14.81 4.61 -3.55
C CYS A 133 -14.72 6.09 -3.91
N ASN A 134 -15.42 6.93 -3.15
CA ASN A 134 -15.28 8.39 -3.25
C ASN A 134 -14.96 8.95 -1.86
N PRO A 135 -13.73 8.69 -1.36
CA PRO A 135 -13.39 9.01 0.01
C PRO A 135 -13.17 10.52 0.19
N VAL A 136 -13.33 10.99 1.42
CA VAL A 136 -12.98 12.36 1.81
C VAL A 136 -11.60 12.34 2.45
N TYR A 137 -10.60 12.91 1.77
CA TYR A 137 -9.23 12.97 2.28
C TYR A 137 -9.02 14.11 3.30
N PRO A 138 -8.14 13.93 4.30
CA PRO A 138 -7.45 12.68 4.64
C PRO A 138 -8.43 11.64 5.22
N VAL A 139 -8.19 10.35 4.94
CA VAL A 139 -9.00 9.27 5.47
C VAL A 139 -8.40 8.81 6.79
N SER A 140 -9.05 9.11 7.93
CA SER A 140 -8.60 8.58 9.22
C SER A 140 -8.67 7.04 9.23
N GLY A 141 -9.78 6.46 8.74
CA GLY A 141 -9.95 5.01 8.70
C GLY A 141 -9.70 4.36 10.07
N LEU A 142 -8.89 3.31 10.10
CA LEU A 142 -8.44 2.69 11.36
C LEU A 142 -7.34 3.45 12.11
N CYS A 143 -6.86 4.60 11.61
CA CYS A 143 -5.84 5.35 12.33
C CYS A 143 -6.40 6.04 13.59
N PRO A 144 -5.62 6.10 14.68
CA PRO A 144 -6.03 6.84 15.88
C PRO A 144 -6.25 8.33 15.62
N ALA A 145 -6.94 9.01 16.54
CA ALA A 145 -7.29 10.41 16.39
C ALA A 145 -6.05 11.30 16.14
N GLY A 146 -6.17 12.22 15.18
CA GLY A 146 -5.08 13.12 14.77
C GLY A 146 -4.03 12.48 13.86
N TRP A 147 -4.23 11.24 13.44
CA TRP A 147 -3.46 10.53 12.42
C TRP A 147 -4.38 10.05 11.30
N HIS A 148 -3.82 9.76 10.13
CA HIS A 148 -4.59 9.26 8.99
C HIS A 148 -3.89 8.13 8.24
N LEU A 149 -4.66 7.43 7.43
CA LEU A 149 -4.13 6.45 6.51
C LEU A 149 -3.34 7.15 5.42
N PRO A 150 -2.10 6.73 5.16
CA PRO A 150 -1.30 7.31 4.12
C PRO A 150 -1.91 7.06 2.75
N THR A 151 -2.00 8.12 1.97
CA THR A 151 -2.15 8.04 0.52
C THR A 151 -0.92 7.41 -0.12
N PHE A 152 -1.06 6.97 -1.37
CA PHE A 152 0.04 6.47 -2.17
C PHE A 152 1.10 7.56 -2.39
N ASN A 153 0.68 8.81 -2.53
CA ASN A 153 1.57 9.94 -2.65
C ASN A 153 2.38 10.25 -1.36
N GLU A 154 1.82 10.05 -0.18
CA GLU A 154 2.58 10.17 1.08
C GLU A 154 3.62 9.06 1.22
N TRP A 155 3.29 7.82 0.83
CA TRP A 155 4.28 6.76 0.72
C TRP A 155 5.40 7.09 -0.27
N ARG A 156 5.08 7.67 -1.44
CA ARG A 156 6.08 8.11 -2.42
C ARG A 156 6.97 9.22 -1.87
N THR A 157 6.40 10.13 -1.09
CA THR A 157 7.15 11.19 -0.39
C THR A 157 8.14 10.58 0.59
N LEU A 158 7.72 9.60 1.39
CA LEU A 158 8.62 8.83 2.26
C LEU A 158 9.75 8.16 1.47
N PHE A 159 9.45 7.50 0.34
CA PHE A 159 10.48 6.87 -0.49
C PHE A 159 11.46 7.88 -1.06
N GLY A 160 10.98 9.01 -1.57
CA GLY A 160 11.82 10.12 -2.02
C GLY A 160 12.73 10.64 -0.92
N ALA A 161 12.19 10.83 0.29
CA ALA A 161 12.93 11.31 1.45
C ALA A 161 14.08 10.36 1.84
N VAL A 162 13.92 9.04 1.69
CA VAL A 162 15.00 8.07 2.00
C VAL A 162 15.92 7.75 0.82
N GLY A 163 15.77 8.52 -0.26
CA GLY A 163 16.59 8.45 -1.47
C GLY A 163 16.18 7.35 -2.43
N GLY A 164 14.89 7.01 -2.48
CA GLY A 164 14.30 6.09 -3.44
C GLY A 164 13.71 6.75 -4.68
N THR A 165 13.61 6.00 -5.78
CA THR A 165 12.95 6.44 -7.01
C THR A 165 11.43 6.57 -6.82
N GLN A 166 10.94 7.78 -7.02
CA GLN A 166 9.54 8.15 -6.80
C GLN A 166 8.62 7.80 -7.99
N ASN A 167 9.19 7.34 -9.11
CA ASN A 167 8.48 6.96 -10.33
C ASN A 167 8.21 5.46 -10.47
N ALA A 168 8.61 4.65 -9.48
CA ALA A 168 8.30 3.23 -9.47
C ALA A 168 6.81 3.05 -9.16
N THR A 169 5.95 3.21 -10.17
CA THR A 169 4.62 2.62 -10.19
C THR A 169 4.79 1.27 -10.89
N TYR A 170 4.45 0.16 -10.22
CA TYR A 170 4.59 -1.20 -10.74
C TYR A 170 6.02 -1.77 -10.85
N LEU A 171 6.99 -1.25 -10.11
CA LEU A 171 8.39 -1.73 -10.13
C LEU A 171 9.04 -1.64 -8.75
N TYR A 172 10.14 -2.38 -8.55
CA TYR A 172 11.04 -2.16 -7.42
C TYR A 172 11.98 -1.01 -7.77
N ASP A 173 12.11 -0.07 -6.85
CA ASP A 173 13.14 0.96 -6.91
C ASP A 173 14.56 0.36 -6.82
N THR A 174 15.53 0.93 -7.52
CA THR A 174 16.93 0.47 -7.53
C THR A 174 17.80 1.10 -6.43
N ASP A 175 17.27 2.08 -5.68
CA ASP A 175 18.06 2.96 -4.79
C ASP A 175 18.05 2.54 -3.30
N ASN A 176 17.77 1.26 -3.06
CA ASN A 176 17.83 0.59 -1.76
C ASN A 176 16.91 1.17 -0.67
N ALA A 177 15.89 1.95 -1.05
CA ALA A 177 14.93 2.54 -0.10
C ALA A 177 14.25 1.48 0.77
N GLY A 178 13.90 0.34 0.20
CA GLY A 178 13.30 -0.77 0.93
C GLY A 178 14.23 -1.32 2.00
N LYS A 179 15.50 -1.58 1.67
CA LYS A 179 16.51 -2.04 2.63
C LYS A 179 16.70 -1.05 3.78
N LYS A 180 16.72 0.26 3.49
CA LYS A 180 16.86 1.32 4.50
C LYS A 180 15.68 1.40 5.47
N LEU A 181 14.48 1.00 5.03
CA LEU A 181 13.24 1.06 5.82
C LEU A 181 12.91 -0.26 6.55
N ARG A 182 13.37 -1.40 6.02
CA ARG A 182 13.22 -2.73 6.64
C ARG A 182 13.94 -2.79 7.99
N SER A 183 13.32 -3.48 8.96
CA SER A 183 13.93 -3.79 10.26
C SER A 183 15.20 -4.63 10.10
N SER A 184 16.12 -4.50 11.05
CA SER A 184 17.36 -5.31 11.09
C SER A 184 17.16 -6.74 11.58
N GLY A 185 15.95 -7.10 12.03
CA GLY A 185 15.57 -8.45 12.44
C GLY A 185 14.20 -8.88 11.90
N ASN A 186 13.78 -10.11 12.22
CA ASN A 186 12.54 -10.78 11.79
C ASN A 186 12.48 -11.21 10.31
N TRP A 187 13.43 -10.80 9.47
CA TRP A 187 13.55 -11.26 8.09
C TRP A 187 14.29 -12.60 8.03
N LEU A 188 13.81 -13.52 7.19
CA LEU A 188 14.28 -14.90 7.17
C LEU A 188 15.71 -15.03 6.62
N TYR A 189 16.04 -14.34 5.53
CA TYR A 189 17.39 -14.39 4.94
C TYR A 189 18.09 -13.05 4.88
N PHE A 190 17.37 -11.99 4.51
CA PHE A 190 17.96 -10.69 4.26
C PHE A 190 17.19 -9.60 5.02
N ALA A 191 17.78 -9.14 6.11
CA ALA A 191 17.26 -8.03 6.90
C ALA A 191 17.57 -6.67 6.25
N GLY A 192 16.85 -5.64 6.71
CA GLY A 192 17.14 -4.26 6.39
C GLY A 192 18.16 -3.64 7.33
N THR A 193 18.40 -2.35 7.15
CA THR A 193 19.31 -1.56 7.98
C THR A 193 18.59 -0.63 8.94
N ASP A 194 17.27 -0.47 8.81
CA ASP A 194 16.43 0.43 9.60
C ASP A 194 17.05 1.82 9.80
N SER A 195 17.65 2.39 8.76
CA SER A 195 18.52 3.58 8.87
C SER A 195 17.78 4.87 9.24
N TYR A 196 16.45 4.82 9.27
CA TYR A 196 15.56 5.93 9.60
C TYR A 196 14.62 5.62 10.77
N GLY A 197 14.82 4.51 11.49
CA GLY A 197 13.97 4.12 12.62
C GLY A 197 12.53 3.73 12.25
N PHE A 198 12.26 3.50 10.96
CA PHE A 198 10.93 3.15 10.45
C PHE A 198 10.55 1.72 10.83
N ASN A 199 11.49 0.79 10.89
CA ASN A 199 11.33 -0.56 11.45
C ASN A 199 10.22 -1.41 10.77
N VAL A 200 10.27 -1.58 9.44
CA VAL A 200 9.30 -2.45 8.74
C VAL A 200 9.56 -3.92 9.01
N VAL A 201 8.57 -4.59 9.59
CA VAL A 201 8.59 -6.03 9.93
C VAL A 201 7.82 -6.88 8.90
N PRO A 202 8.29 -8.11 8.58
CA PRO A 202 7.74 -8.94 7.49
C PRO A 202 6.53 -9.77 7.93
N ALA A 203 5.40 -9.09 8.12
CA ALA A 203 4.14 -9.70 8.56
C ALA A 203 3.54 -10.70 7.55
N GLY A 204 4.00 -10.68 6.29
CA GLY A 204 3.33 -11.35 5.19
C GLY A 204 1.99 -10.70 4.85
N TYR A 205 1.08 -11.48 4.25
CA TYR A 205 -0.27 -11.03 3.93
C TYR A 205 -1.27 -12.19 3.93
N LYS A 206 -2.56 -11.85 3.91
CA LYS A 206 -3.68 -12.79 3.78
C LYS A 206 -4.29 -12.68 2.39
N GLY A 207 -4.43 -13.81 1.69
CA GLY A 207 -5.09 -13.87 0.38
C GLY A 207 -6.62 -13.94 0.47
N ASP A 208 -7.28 -13.91 -0.69
CA ASP A 208 -8.73 -13.93 -0.89
C ASP A 208 -9.41 -15.23 -0.43
N GLN A 209 -8.71 -16.37 -0.53
CA GLN A 209 -9.19 -17.67 -0.02
C GLN A 209 -8.83 -17.91 1.45
N GLY A 210 -8.44 -16.86 2.16
CA GLY A 210 -8.11 -16.91 3.59
C GLY A 210 -6.75 -17.51 3.92
N ALA A 211 -5.99 -18.00 2.94
CA ALA A 211 -4.61 -18.45 3.12
C ALA A 211 -3.67 -17.30 3.48
N TYR A 212 -2.57 -17.64 4.16
CA TYR A 212 -1.55 -16.70 4.60
C TYR A 212 -0.24 -16.98 3.88
N TYR A 213 0.48 -15.92 3.51
CA TYR A 213 1.66 -16.00 2.66
C TYR A 213 2.81 -15.14 3.21
N ASN A 214 4.04 -15.54 2.89
CA ASN A 214 5.27 -14.75 2.99
C ASN A 214 5.62 -14.15 4.37
N GLU A 215 5.20 -14.79 5.47
CA GLU A 215 5.70 -14.46 6.80
C GLU A 215 7.23 -14.55 6.86
N GLY A 216 7.87 -13.57 7.48
CA GLY A 216 9.32 -13.49 7.55
C GLY A 216 10.01 -13.03 6.26
N ARG A 217 9.27 -12.83 5.15
CA ARG A 217 9.86 -12.55 3.83
C ARG A 217 9.33 -11.31 3.12
N GLU A 218 8.13 -10.87 3.47
CA GLU A 218 7.46 -9.73 2.83
C GLU A 218 6.66 -8.93 3.85
N ALA A 219 6.66 -7.61 3.71
CA ALA A 219 5.78 -6.71 4.43
C ALA A 219 4.89 -5.99 3.41
N CYS A 220 3.59 -5.96 3.64
CA CYS A 220 2.62 -5.31 2.77
C CYS A 220 1.82 -4.28 3.54
N PHE A 221 1.61 -3.11 2.94
CA PHE A 221 0.89 -2.00 3.54
C PHE A 221 -0.20 -1.49 2.61
N TRP A 222 -1.37 -1.25 3.19
CA TRP A 222 -2.43 -0.55 2.50
C TRP A 222 -2.16 0.96 2.43
N THR A 223 -2.60 1.56 1.34
CA THR A 223 -2.79 3.01 1.21
C THR A 223 -4.28 3.33 1.21
N SER A 224 -4.66 4.59 1.44
CA SER A 224 -6.03 5.05 1.25
C SER A 224 -6.40 5.37 -0.20
N SER A 225 -5.48 5.15 -1.15
CA SER A 225 -5.65 5.49 -2.55
C SER A 225 -6.28 4.33 -3.31
N GLU A 226 -7.43 4.59 -3.91
CA GLU A 226 -8.10 3.63 -4.77
C GLU A 226 -7.55 3.72 -6.20
N GLU A 227 -7.50 2.58 -6.90
CA GLU A 227 -7.42 2.59 -8.36
C GLU A 227 -8.82 2.43 -8.96
N ARG A 228 -9.53 1.35 -8.63
CA ARG A 228 -10.91 1.07 -9.05
C ARG A 228 -11.63 0.09 -8.11
N TRP A 229 -12.88 -0.20 -8.41
CA TRP A 229 -13.78 -1.14 -7.71
C TRP A 229 -13.17 -2.45 -7.20
N TYR A 230 -12.14 -3.01 -7.86
CA TYR A 230 -11.48 -4.24 -7.42
C TYR A 230 -10.15 -4.00 -6.66
N HIS A 231 -9.43 -2.93 -7.00
CA HIS A 231 -8.04 -2.74 -6.61
C HIS A 231 -7.79 -1.42 -5.87
N ALA A 232 -6.91 -1.47 -4.89
CA ALA A 232 -6.34 -0.30 -4.24
C ALA A 232 -4.81 -0.33 -4.36
N PHE A 233 -4.19 0.84 -4.26
CA PHE A 233 -2.74 0.94 -4.22
C PHE A 233 -2.20 0.36 -2.92
N SER A 234 -1.11 -0.39 -3.04
CA SER A 234 -0.38 -0.97 -1.92
C SER A 234 1.12 -0.77 -2.09
N VAL A 235 1.80 -0.91 -0.97
CA VAL A 235 3.26 -0.86 -0.85
C VAL A 235 3.74 -2.19 -0.31
N ASN A 236 4.83 -2.73 -0.86
CA ASN A 236 5.44 -3.93 -0.32
C ASN A 236 6.97 -3.86 -0.28
N LEU A 237 7.57 -4.47 0.74
CA LEU A 237 9.01 -4.61 0.90
C LEU A 237 9.34 -6.10 1.02
N ARG A 238 10.31 -6.57 0.24
CA ARG A 238 10.68 -8.00 0.18
C ARG A 238 12.11 -8.24 0.59
N GLU A 239 12.40 -9.42 1.11
CA GLU A 239 13.73 -9.75 1.59
C GLU A 239 14.81 -9.68 0.51
N PHE A 240 14.50 -10.13 -0.71
CA PHE A 240 15.43 -10.21 -1.85
C PHE A 240 15.47 -8.94 -2.72
N GLU A 241 14.69 -7.92 -2.38
CA GLU A 241 14.61 -6.66 -3.12
C GLU A 241 15.06 -5.53 -2.21
N ASP A 242 16.12 -4.82 -2.59
CA ASP A 242 16.58 -3.67 -1.80
C ASP A 242 15.67 -2.44 -2.02
N GLY A 243 14.89 -2.42 -3.10
CA GLY A 243 13.87 -1.41 -3.40
C GLY A 243 12.57 -1.56 -2.60
N VAL A 244 11.73 -0.53 -2.71
CA VAL A 244 10.31 -0.64 -2.35
C VAL A 244 9.51 -1.05 -3.58
N GLY A 245 8.60 -2.01 -3.43
CA GLY A 245 7.62 -2.38 -4.43
C GLY A 245 6.33 -1.60 -4.24
N THR A 246 5.73 -1.19 -5.36
CA THR A 246 4.39 -0.60 -5.40
C THR A 246 3.52 -1.39 -6.36
N GLY A 247 2.23 -1.48 -6.07
CA GLY A 247 1.33 -2.21 -6.94
C GLY A 247 -0.14 -2.02 -6.62
N LEU A 248 -0.96 -2.73 -7.39
CA LEU A 248 -2.40 -2.83 -7.20
C LEU A 248 -2.73 -4.16 -6.57
N TRP A 249 -3.39 -4.12 -5.42
CA TRP A 249 -3.78 -5.32 -4.70
C TRP A 249 -5.30 -5.43 -4.64
N SER A 250 -5.79 -6.67 -4.67
CA SER A 250 -7.22 -6.92 -4.49
C SER A 250 -7.63 -6.44 -3.10
N LYS A 251 -8.70 -5.63 -3.03
CA LYS A 251 -9.18 -5.04 -1.77
C LYS A 251 -9.59 -6.07 -0.69
N VAL A 252 -9.76 -7.34 -1.07
CA VAL A 252 -10.06 -8.44 -0.14
C VAL A 252 -8.82 -9.01 0.58
N TYR A 253 -7.61 -8.68 0.12
CA TYR A 253 -6.39 -9.15 0.77
C TYR A 253 -6.18 -8.49 2.12
N GLY A 254 -5.61 -9.21 3.08
CA GLY A 254 -5.22 -8.66 4.37
C GLY A 254 -3.78 -8.15 4.33
N SER A 255 -3.56 -6.86 4.58
CA SER A 255 -2.24 -6.24 4.71
C SER A 255 -2.14 -5.41 5.98
N SER A 256 -0.91 -5.09 6.41
CA SER A 256 -0.67 -4.26 7.57
C SER A 256 -1.03 -2.79 7.31
N VAL A 257 -1.19 -2.03 8.40
CA VAL A 257 -1.48 -0.60 8.36
C VAL A 257 -0.44 0.15 9.18
N ARG A 258 -0.01 1.29 8.65
CA ARG A 258 0.73 2.33 9.37
C ARG A 258 0.08 3.65 9.08
N CYS A 259 -0.04 4.47 10.11
CA CYS A 259 -0.63 5.79 10.01
C CYS A 259 0.47 6.84 9.87
N VAL A 260 0.11 7.94 9.22
CA VAL A 260 0.96 9.10 9.03
C VAL A 260 0.27 10.34 9.62
N LYS A 261 1.07 11.35 9.93
CA LYS A 261 0.64 12.66 10.40
C LYS A 261 1.61 13.71 9.87
N ASP A 262 1.07 14.81 9.36
CA ASP A 262 1.85 16.00 8.98
C ASP A 262 2.03 16.96 10.17
#